data_AF-A0A068WLH5-F1
#
_entry.id   AF-A0A068WLH5-F1
#
_cell.length_a   1.000
_cell.length_b   1.000
_cell.length_c   1.000
_cell.angle_alpha   90.00
_cell.angle_beta   90.00
_cell.angle_gamma   90.00
#
_symmetry.space_group_name_H-M   'P 1'
#
loop_
_entity.id
_entity.type
_entity.pdbx_description
1 polymer ?
#
loop_
_entity_poly.entity_id
_entity_poly.type
_entity_poly.pdbx_seq_one_letter_code
_entity_poly.pdbx_strand_id
1 'polypeptide(L)'
;MIAALSPADINYAETLSTLRYADRAKQIKTNAVVNDKLQDSVVEELMAENERLRKQLEEMMKTSEVASAPGMSSEERARIQEEVRMEIMAQLENNQQRLENQDRNVFKKKLEEARKEVTVIKMPVEARQNIKARPQWPFLSNLNEDPQLSGVIIHYLDADKIVVGREGALESQRLRKTAANQEGKTTAYIWLKGLNIQDAHATFKRLPDGRMELSAGANSIRNTKVNGTALTTSRILKSMDRILFGSYHLYVYHNDVEKCEGAPDNVDWDFAQKELAKSEGIDQLNKAIDESDRCVLQQQLIELLPMLQEVNSIAQEMNKCRTFDVVLLPALLQQTPYGQRKTTRITIRMKCTKTGYTWMWDRGKFLNRRFLIQVRLYFQHLHCLG
;
A
#
# COMPACT_ATOMS: atom_id res chain seq x y z
N MET A 1 18.20 -29.30 -2.45
CA MET A 1 18.07 -29.10 -0.98
C MET A 1 18.50 -30.39 -0.29
N ILE A 2 19.26 -30.30 0.79
CA ILE A 2 19.68 -31.46 1.60
C ILE A 2 19.16 -31.20 3.02
N ALA A 3 18.45 -32.17 3.60
CA ALA A 3 17.91 -32.09 4.95
C ALA A 3 18.65 -33.07 5.87
N ALA A 4 19.07 -32.59 7.05
CA ALA A 4 19.65 -33.43 8.09
C ALA A 4 18.58 -33.76 9.13
N LEU A 5 18.38 -35.05 9.39
CA LEU A 5 17.36 -35.54 10.32
C LEU A 5 18.05 -36.30 11.45
N SER A 6 17.54 -36.15 12.66
CA SER A 6 18.01 -36.89 13.82
C SER A 6 17.11 -38.10 14.06
N PRO A 7 17.65 -39.33 14.19
CA PRO A 7 16.85 -40.53 14.44
C PRO A 7 16.37 -40.64 15.91
N ALA A 8 16.79 -39.72 16.78
CA ALA A 8 16.40 -39.72 18.19
C ALA A 8 14.96 -39.23 18.37
N ASP A 9 14.24 -39.91 19.26
CA ASP A 9 12.86 -39.61 19.67
C ASP A 9 12.70 -38.21 20.29
N ILE A 10 13.71 -37.74 21.02
CA ILE A 10 13.74 -36.38 21.59
C ILE A 10 13.65 -35.27 20.52
N ASN A 11 14.09 -35.55 19.29
CA ASN A 11 14.14 -34.59 18.19
C ASN A 11 13.05 -34.84 17.14
N TYR A 12 12.02 -35.63 17.49
CA TYR A 12 10.94 -36.00 16.59
C TYR A 12 10.20 -34.77 16.02
N ALA A 13 9.90 -33.78 16.86
CA ALA A 13 9.16 -32.58 16.44
C ALA A 13 9.93 -31.72 15.41
N GLU A 14 11.25 -31.58 15.58
CA GLU A 14 12.11 -30.85 14.64
C GLU A 14 12.30 -31.62 13.33
N THR A 15 12.51 -32.93 13.42
CA THR A 15 12.62 -33.84 12.28
C THR A 15 11.33 -33.81 11.44
N LEU A 16 10.16 -33.85 12.08
CA LEU A 16 8.86 -33.76 11.41
C LEU A 16 8.65 -32.40 10.73
N SER A 17 9.06 -31.31 11.38
CA SER A 17 8.96 -29.96 10.81
C SER A 17 9.85 -29.79 9.57
N THR A 18 11.07 -30.34 9.62
CA THR A 18 12.01 -30.37 8.49
C THR A 18 11.47 -31.19 7.32
N LEU A 19 10.87 -32.35 7.59
CA LEU A 19 10.25 -33.18 6.55
C LEU A 19 9.05 -32.48 5.89
N ARG A 20 8.18 -31.83 6.68
CA ARG A 20 7.05 -31.04 6.14
C ARG A 20 7.52 -29.88 5.28
N TYR A 21 8.61 -29.23 5.67
CA TYR A 21 9.21 -28.18 4.87
C TYR A 21 9.77 -28.72 3.55
N ALA A 22 10.49 -29.85 3.58
CA ALA A 22 11.03 -30.49 2.39
C ALA A 22 9.93 -30.91 1.40
N ASP A 23 8.80 -31.43 1.90
CA ASP A 23 7.65 -31.81 1.07
C ASP A 23 7.02 -30.59 0.38
N ARG A 24 6.78 -29.49 1.13
CA ARG A 24 6.32 -28.23 0.54
C ARG A 24 7.29 -27.68 -0.50
N ALA A 25 8.59 -27.73 -0.22
CA ALA A 25 9.61 -27.26 -1.14
C ALA A 25 9.64 -28.09 -2.45
N LYS A 26 9.40 -29.40 -2.37
CA LYS A 26 9.29 -30.29 -3.55
C LYS A 26 8.07 -29.97 -4.42
N GLN A 27 7.00 -29.47 -3.83
CA GLN A 27 5.77 -29.11 -4.56
C GLN A 27 5.90 -27.81 -5.35
N ILE A 28 6.94 -27.01 -5.09
CA ILE A 28 7.21 -25.78 -5.85
C ILE A 28 7.69 -26.16 -7.25
N LYS A 29 6.83 -25.94 -8.26
CA LYS A 29 7.20 -26.08 -9.67
C LYS A 29 7.76 -24.77 -10.20
N THR A 30 9.01 -24.77 -10.63
CA THR A 30 9.63 -23.61 -11.30
C THR A 30 9.39 -23.71 -12.81
N ASN A 31 8.71 -22.73 -13.40
CA ASN A 31 8.66 -22.58 -14.86
C ASN A 31 9.76 -21.61 -15.28
N ALA A 32 10.82 -22.12 -15.90
CA ALA A 32 11.85 -21.26 -16.49
C ALA A 32 11.30 -20.69 -17.80
N VAL A 33 11.05 -19.38 -17.84
CA VAL A 33 10.66 -18.67 -19.05
C VAL A 33 11.92 -18.09 -19.69
N VAL A 34 12.12 -18.38 -20.98
CA VAL A 34 13.19 -17.79 -21.78
C VAL A 34 12.83 -16.32 -22.05
N ASN A 35 13.76 -15.39 -21.80
CA ASN A 35 13.53 -13.98 -22.13
C ASN A 35 13.30 -13.81 -23.65
N ASP A 36 12.20 -13.17 -24.03
CA ASP A 36 11.84 -12.92 -25.43
C ASP A 36 12.83 -11.93 -26.07
N LYS A 37 13.80 -12.46 -26.81
CA LYS A 37 14.87 -11.72 -27.51
C LYS A 37 14.35 -10.66 -28.49
N LEU A 38 13.11 -10.79 -28.98
CA LEU A 38 12.53 -9.84 -29.95
C LEU A 38 12.20 -8.49 -29.31
N GLN A 39 11.79 -8.45 -28.04
CA GLN A 39 11.54 -7.18 -27.34
C GLN A 39 12.85 -6.48 -26.98
N ASP A 40 13.84 -7.25 -26.54
CA ASP A 40 15.18 -6.74 -26.21
C ASP A 40 15.84 -6.15 -27.48
N SER A 41 15.66 -6.78 -28.65
CA SER A 41 16.18 -6.29 -29.94
C SER A 41 15.67 -4.90 -30.33
N VAL A 42 14.39 -4.59 -30.10
CA VAL A 42 13.82 -3.28 -30.46
C VAL A 42 14.32 -2.18 -29.51
N VAL A 43 14.47 -2.50 -28.23
CA VAL A 43 15.04 -1.58 -27.23
C VAL A 43 16.52 -1.32 -27.55
N GLU A 44 17.28 -2.35 -27.91
CA GLU A 44 18.67 -2.24 -28.34
C GLU A 44 18.83 -1.37 -29.61
N GLU A 45 17.98 -1.54 -30.63
CA GLU A 45 17.98 -0.69 -31.83
C GLU A 45 17.68 0.78 -31.50
N LEU A 46 16.65 1.04 -30.68
CA LEU A 46 16.30 2.40 -30.29
C LEU A 46 17.39 3.07 -29.45
N MET A 47 18.06 2.32 -28.57
CA MET A 47 19.19 2.82 -27.79
C MET A 47 20.41 3.13 -28.67
N ALA A 48 20.73 2.24 -29.61
CA ALA A 48 21.83 2.43 -30.56
C ALA A 48 21.59 3.65 -31.47
N GLU A 49 20.35 3.83 -31.96
CA GLU A 49 19.99 4.98 -32.77
C GLU A 49 20.02 6.28 -31.97
N ASN A 50 19.55 6.28 -30.71
CA ASN A 50 19.70 7.43 -29.82
C ASN A 50 21.16 7.80 -29.56
N GLU A 51 22.05 6.81 -29.41
CA GLU A 51 23.49 7.06 -29.25
C GLU A 51 24.09 7.67 -30.52
N ARG A 52 23.68 7.18 -31.69
CA ARG A 52 24.10 7.73 -32.99
C ARG A 52 23.64 9.18 -33.17
N LEU A 53 22.37 9.48 -32.92
CA LEU A 53 21.80 10.83 -33.04
C LEU A 53 22.43 11.81 -32.04
N ARG A 54 22.74 11.36 -30.82
CA ARG A 54 23.50 12.16 -29.84
C ARG A 54 24.91 12.47 -30.32
N LYS A 55 25.62 11.50 -30.88
CA LYS A 55 26.96 11.72 -31.46
C LYS A 55 26.90 12.70 -32.64
N GLN A 56 25.89 12.59 -33.51
CA GLN A 56 25.69 13.55 -34.61
C GLN A 56 25.44 14.97 -34.10
N LEU A 57 24.62 15.14 -33.04
CA LEU A 57 24.42 16.45 -32.40
C LEU A 57 25.70 17.00 -31.77
N GLU A 58 26.47 16.17 -31.06
CA GLU A 58 27.75 16.58 -30.47
C GLU A 58 28.78 16.98 -31.54
N GLU A 59 28.83 16.25 -32.65
CA GLU A 59 29.72 16.52 -33.77
C GLU A 59 29.31 17.83 -34.45
N MET A 60 28.02 18.03 -34.74
CA MET A 60 27.50 19.30 -35.30
C MET A 60 27.74 20.52 -34.39
N MET A 61 27.75 20.32 -33.07
CA MET A 61 28.06 21.36 -32.09
C MET A 61 29.57 21.67 -32.04
N LYS A 62 30.44 20.67 -32.25
CA LYS A 62 31.90 20.84 -32.31
C LYS A 62 32.39 21.38 -33.66
N THR A 63 31.73 21.04 -34.76
CA THR A 63 32.10 21.50 -36.12
C THR A 63 31.63 22.92 -36.44
N SER A 64 31.02 23.63 -35.48
CA SER A 64 30.63 25.05 -35.62
C SER A 64 31.82 25.99 -35.92
N GLU A 65 33.07 25.56 -35.75
CA GLU A 65 34.26 26.41 -35.98
C GLU A 65 35.12 26.03 -37.19
N VAL A 66 34.96 24.86 -37.83
CA VAL A 66 35.85 24.45 -38.94
C VAL A 66 35.12 23.57 -39.98
N ALA A 67 34.71 24.16 -41.11
CA ALA A 67 35.10 23.75 -42.48
C ALA A 67 34.18 24.30 -43.59
N SER A 68 34.85 24.81 -44.62
CA SER A 68 34.33 25.34 -45.88
C SER A 68 33.57 24.32 -46.74
N ALA A 69 32.33 24.65 -47.11
CA ALA A 69 31.73 24.29 -48.40
C ALA A 69 31.85 25.47 -49.40
N PRO A 70 32.17 25.28 -50.69
CA PRO A 70 32.18 26.37 -51.67
C PRO A 70 30.75 26.65 -52.19
N GLY A 71 30.28 27.91 -52.14
CA GLY A 71 29.12 28.38 -52.93
C GLY A 71 27.83 28.82 -52.21
N MET A 72 27.67 28.59 -50.90
CA MET A 72 26.46 28.99 -50.13
C MET A 72 26.72 30.19 -49.21
N SER A 73 25.75 31.09 -49.00
CA SER A 73 25.91 32.23 -48.08
C SER A 73 25.96 31.78 -46.61
N SER A 74 26.63 32.55 -45.74
CA SER A 74 26.84 32.20 -44.32
C SER A 74 25.52 32.00 -43.57
N GLU A 75 24.52 32.84 -43.86
CA GLU A 75 23.20 32.80 -43.23
C GLU A 75 22.37 31.58 -43.65
N GLU A 76 22.50 31.16 -44.90
CA GLU A 76 21.77 30.02 -45.46
C GLU A 76 22.30 28.70 -44.90
N ARG A 77 23.61 28.62 -44.63
CA ARG A 77 24.23 27.49 -43.91
C ARG A 77 23.77 27.41 -42.46
N ALA A 78 23.70 28.54 -41.76
CA ALA A 78 23.24 28.59 -40.37
C ALA A 78 21.77 28.16 -40.25
N ARG A 79 20.92 28.55 -41.21
CA ARG A 79 19.51 28.10 -41.27
C ARG A 79 19.39 26.60 -41.49
N ILE A 80 20.14 26.05 -42.45
CA ILE A 80 20.13 24.60 -42.75
C ILE A 80 20.68 23.80 -41.55
N GLN A 81 21.73 24.29 -40.90
CA GLN A 81 22.31 23.63 -39.73
C GLN A 81 21.33 23.61 -38.55
N GLU A 82 20.61 24.72 -38.30
CA GLU A 82 19.59 24.78 -37.24
C GLU A 82 18.37 23.91 -37.57
N GLU A 83 17.95 23.86 -38.83
CA GLU A 83 16.85 22.98 -39.28
C GLU A 83 17.20 21.51 -39.08
N VAL A 84 18.41 21.08 -39.46
CA VAL A 84 18.91 19.72 -39.21
C VAL A 84 19.04 19.43 -37.70
N ARG A 85 19.48 20.41 -36.90
CA ARG A 85 19.56 20.28 -35.44
C ARG A 85 18.20 20.06 -34.81
N MET A 86 17.19 20.83 -35.25
CA MET A 86 15.80 20.71 -34.79
C MET A 86 15.21 19.35 -35.17
N GLU A 87 15.47 18.86 -36.38
CA GLU A 87 15.02 17.54 -36.84
C GLU A 87 15.64 16.41 -36.00
N ILE A 88 16.95 16.45 -35.74
CA ILE A 88 17.61 15.42 -34.90
C ILE A 88 17.07 15.43 -33.47
N MET A 89 16.79 16.62 -32.90
CA MET A 89 16.17 16.72 -31.58
C MET A 89 14.74 16.15 -31.55
N ALA A 90 13.94 16.41 -32.59
CA ALA A 90 12.60 15.86 -32.70
C ALA A 90 12.62 14.32 -32.82
N GLN A 91 13.60 13.77 -33.55
CA GLN A 91 13.80 12.32 -33.66
C GLN A 91 14.23 11.69 -32.33
N LEU A 92 15.13 12.33 -31.58
CA LEU A 92 15.51 11.89 -30.23
C LEU A 92 14.32 11.87 -29.25
N GLU A 93 13.49 12.92 -29.28
CA GLU A 93 12.31 13.01 -28.42
C GLU A 93 11.29 11.91 -28.77
N ASN A 94 11.06 11.65 -30.04
CA ASN A 94 10.17 10.60 -30.50
C ASN A 94 10.69 9.20 -30.10
N ASN A 95 11.98 8.92 -30.28
CA ASN A 95 12.59 7.66 -29.85
C ASN A 95 12.52 7.47 -28.34
N GLN A 96 12.75 8.53 -27.56
CA GLN A 96 12.62 8.50 -26.10
C GLN A 96 11.19 8.17 -25.67
N GLN A 97 10.18 8.79 -26.28
CA GLN A 97 8.77 8.48 -26.01
C GLN A 97 8.40 7.04 -26.39
N ARG A 98 8.95 6.50 -27.48
CA ARG A 98 8.71 5.10 -27.89
C ARG A 98 9.31 4.13 -26.89
N LEU A 99 10.52 4.40 -26.39
CA LEU A 99 11.17 3.60 -25.36
C LEU A 99 10.36 3.59 -24.06
N GLU A 100 9.95 4.76 -23.56
CA GLU A 100 9.14 4.88 -22.34
C GLU A 100 7.78 4.17 -22.45
N ASN A 101 7.13 4.29 -23.62
CA ASN A 101 5.86 3.60 -23.86
C ASN A 101 6.04 2.07 -23.92
N GLN A 102 7.11 1.59 -24.54
CA GLN A 102 7.43 0.18 -24.61
C GLN A 102 7.72 -0.40 -23.22
N ASP A 103 8.57 0.26 -22.43
CA ASP A 103 8.88 -0.12 -21.04
C ASP A 103 7.61 -0.14 -20.18
N ARG A 104 6.77 0.88 -20.27
CA ARG A 104 5.51 0.95 -19.53
C ARG A 104 4.55 -0.19 -19.90
N ASN A 105 4.46 -0.54 -21.17
CA ASN A 105 3.59 -1.62 -21.64
C ASN A 105 4.11 -2.99 -21.21
N VAL A 106 5.42 -3.22 -21.28
CA VAL A 106 6.07 -4.45 -20.77
C VAL A 106 5.83 -4.59 -19.28
N PHE A 107 6.02 -3.53 -18.50
CA PHE A 107 5.76 -3.52 -17.07
C PHE A 107 4.30 -3.86 -16.76
N LYS A 108 3.34 -3.22 -17.45
CA LYS A 108 1.90 -3.49 -17.29
C LYS A 108 1.56 -4.95 -17.59
N LYS A 109 2.06 -5.50 -18.70
CA LYS A 109 1.79 -6.88 -19.11
C LYS A 109 2.36 -7.88 -18.10
N LYS A 110 3.62 -7.70 -17.67
CA LYS A 110 4.24 -8.53 -16.62
C LYS A 110 3.48 -8.44 -15.30
N LEU A 111 2.98 -7.27 -14.94
CA LEU A 111 2.16 -7.08 -13.73
C LEU A 111 0.82 -7.81 -13.84
N GLU A 112 0.16 -7.77 -14.98
CA GLU A 112 -1.09 -8.52 -15.23
C GLU A 112 -0.88 -10.03 -15.24
N GLU A 113 0.20 -10.51 -15.87
CA GLU A 113 0.56 -11.94 -15.89
C GLU A 113 0.86 -12.44 -14.47
N ALA A 114 1.66 -11.70 -13.69
CA ALA A 114 1.90 -12.02 -12.29
C ALA A 114 0.60 -12.05 -11.48
N ARG A 115 -0.32 -11.10 -11.70
CA ARG A 115 -1.65 -11.10 -11.05
C ARG A 115 -2.48 -12.32 -11.45
N LYS A 116 -2.43 -12.76 -12.71
CA LYS A 116 -3.13 -13.96 -13.20
C LYS A 116 -2.54 -15.23 -12.60
N GLU A 117 -1.23 -15.39 -12.59
CA GLU A 117 -0.55 -16.53 -11.94
C GLU A 117 -0.88 -16.59 -10.45
N VAL A 118 -0.91 -15.45 -9.76
CA VAL A 118 -1.34 -15.36 -8.36
C VAL A 118 -2.82 -15.73 -8.17
N THR A 119 -3.69 -15.39 -9.13
CA THR A 119 -5.11 -15.79 -9.09
C THR A 119 -5.27 -17.30 -9.25
N VAL A 120 -4.39 -17.95 -10.03
CA VAL A 120 -4.32 -19.42 -10.16
C VAL A 120 -3.76 -20.08 -8.90
N ILE A 121 -2.88 -19.39 -8.16
CA ILE A 121 -2.28 -19.87 -6.90
C ILE A 121 -3.17 -19.55 -5.67
N LYS A 122 -4.23 -18.73 -5.81
CA LYS A 122 -5.12 -18.38 -4.67
C LYS A 122 -5.88 -19.60 -4.12
N MET A 123 -5.50 -19.94 -2.89
CA MET A 123 -6.20 -20.73 -1.86
C MET A 123 -6.41 -22.23 -2.13
N PRO A 124 -5.95 -23.13 -1.24
CA PRO A 124 -6.43 -24.51 -1.24
C PRO A 124 -7.95 -24.48 -1.14
N VAL A 125 -8.60 -25.23 -2.03
CA VAL A 125 -10.06 -25.41 -2.13
C VAL A 125 -10.71 -25.69 -0.76
N GLU A 126 -9.96 -26.26 0.17
CA GLU A 126 -10.33 -26.59 1.55
C GLU A 126 -10.76 -25.37 2.40
N ALA A 127 -10.11 -24.21 2.26
CA ALA A 127 -10.47 -23.03 3.07
C ALA A 127 -11.76 -22.35 2.56
N ARG A 128 -12.06 -22.43 1.25
CA ARG A 128 -13.36 -22.02 0.69
C ARG A 128 -14.48 -23.01 1.01
N GLN A 129 -14.19 -24.31 1.04
CA GLN A 129 -15.16 -25.35 1.40
C GLN A 129 -15.57 -25.25 2.88
N ASN A 130 -14.65 -24.90 3.78
CA ASN A 130 -14.95 -24.73 5.21
C ASN A 130 -15.84 -23.51 5.54
N ILE A 131 -15.84 -22.46 4.72
CA ILE A 131 -16.74 -21.29 4.89
C ILE A 131 -18.18 -21.67 4.53
N LYS A 132 -18.38 -22.47 3.47
CA LYS A 132 -19.72 -22.96 3.08
C LYS A 132 -20.30 -24.03 4.01
N ALA A 133 -19.47 -24.67 4.82
CA ALA A 133 -19.87 -25.77 5.71
C ALA A 133 -20.23 -25.32 7.13
N ARG A 134 -20.05 -24.04 7.48
CA ARG A 134 -20.38 -23.49 8.80
C ARG A 134 -21.73 -22.76 8.78
N PRO A 135 -22.45 -22.70 9.92
CA PRO A 135 -23.73 -22.00 10.00
C PRO A 135 -23.62 -20.55 9.50
N GLN A 136 -24.74 -19.98 9.01
CA GLN A 136 -24.91 -18.61 8.46
C GLN A 136 -24.60 -17.48 9.46
N TRP A 137 -23.57 -17.60 10.29
CA TRP A 137 -23.15 -16.53 11.18
C TRP A 137 -22.39 -15.47 10.40
N PRO A 138 -22.72 -14.18 10.61
CA PRO A 138 -21.92 -13.09 10.07
C PRO A 138 -20.46 -13.23 10.49
N PHE A 139 -19.54 -12.84 9.62
CA PHE A 139 -18.12 -12.93 9.90
C PHE A 139 -17.37 -11.72 9.34
N LEU A 140 -16.16 -11.50 9.87
CA LEU A 140 -15.21 -10.53 9.35
C LEU A 140 -14.10 -11.28 8.61
N SER A 141 -13.75 -10.85 7.42
CA SER A 141 -12.56 -11.31 6.70
C SER A 141 -11.54 -10.17 6.59
N ASN A 142 -10.27 -10.43 6.85
CA ASN A 142 -9.26 -9.39 6.73
C ASN A 142 -9.06 -8.96 5.27
N LEU A 143 -8.76 -7.68 5.07
CA LEU A 143 -8.36 -7.11 3.79
C LEU A 143 -6.92 -6.59 3.94
N ASN A 144 -6.00 -7.14 3.15
CA ASN A 144 -4.57 -6.89 3.25
C ASN A 144 -4.03 -6.32 1.93
N GLU A 145 -2.94 -5.55 2.01
CA GLU A 145 -2.24 -4.98 0.85
C GLU A 145 -1.78 -6.07 -0.11
N ASP A 146 -1.31 -7.21 0.43
CA ASP A 146 -1.08 -8.41 -0.35
C ASP A 146 -2.42 -9.15 -0.61
N PRO A 147 -2.85 -9.27 -1.88
CA PRO A 147 -4.08 -9.97 -2.23
C PRO A 147 -4.10 -11.44 -1.82
N GLN A 148 -2.94 -12.09 -1.62
CA GLN A 148 -2.82 -13.47 -1.17
C GLN A 148 -3.10 -13.63 0.33
N LEU A 149 -2.87 -12.58 1.11
CA LEU A 149 -3.10 -12.57 2.55
C LEU A 149 -4.50 -12.06 2.91
N SER A 150 -5.22 -11.47 1.95
CA SER A 150 -6.62 -11.06 2.09
C SER A 150 -7.55 -12.27 2.19
N GLY A 151 -8.49 -12.25 3.14
CA GLY A 151 -9.46 -13.32 3.36
C GLY A 151 -8.92 -14.56 4.08
N VAL A 152 -7.66 -14.53 4.54
CA VAL A 152 -7.02 -15.63 5.27
C VAL A 152 -7.46 -15.66 6.73
N ILE A 153 -7.62 -14.50 7.36
CA ILE A 153 -8.09 -14.35 8.75
C ILE A 153 -9.60 -14.14 8.73
N ILE A 154 -10.32 -15.02 9.41
CA ILE A 154 -11.78 -14.98 9.54
C ILE A 154 -12.16 -14.96 11.01
N HIS A 155 -12.91 -13.92 11.42
CA HIS A 155 -13.52 -13.84 12.74
C HIS A 155 -15.03 -14.04 12.62
N TYR A 156 -15.52 -15.17 13.13
CA TYR A 156 -16.96 -15.42 13.21
C TYR A 156 -17.59 -14.57 14.30
N LEU A 157 -18.77 -14.03 14.03
CA LEU A 157 -19.53 -13.24 14.98
C LEU A 157 -20.63 -14.09 15.62
N ASP A 158 -20.25 -15.14 16.34
CA ASP A 158 -21.11 -16.19 16.88
C ASP A 158 -21.65 -15.92 18.30
N ALA A 159 -21.32 -14.78 18.89
CA ALA A 159 -21.77 -14.37 20.22
C ALA A 159 -22.74 -13.17 20.19
N ASP A 160 -23.49 -12.98 21.28
CA ASP A 160 -24.40 -11.84 21.45
C ASP A 160 -23.66 -10.50 21.52
N LYS A 161 -22.45 -10.54 22.11
CA LYS A 161 -21.56 -9.40 22.24
C LYS A 161 -20.13 -9.81 21.89
N ILE A 162 -19.45 -9.01 21.07
CA ILE A 162 -18.06 -9.27 20.68
C ILE A 162 -17.24 -8.02 20.88
N VAL A 163 -16.19 -8.11 21.68
CA VAL A 163 -15.32 -6.98 21.99
C VAL A 163 -14.03 -7.09 21.18
N VAL A 164 -13.70 -6.04 20.44
CA VAL A 164 -12.42 -5.90 19.75
C VAL A 164 -11.49 -5.08 20.63
N GLY A 165 -10.29 -5.59 20.90
CA GLY A 165 -9.35 -4.98 21.84
C GLY A 165 -7.90 -5.24 21.52
N ARG A 166 -7.01 -4.58 22.27
CA ARG A 166 -5.55 -4.75 22.15
C ARG A 166 -5.10 -6.08 22.74
N GLU A 167 -4.34 -6.84 21.96
CA GLU A 167 -3.69 -8.06 22.46
C GLU A 167 -2.59 -7.71 23.48
N GLY A 168 -2.68 -8.25 24.71
CA GLY A 168 -1.72 -8.01 25.78
C GLY A 168 -2.20 -7.08 26.90
N ALA A 169 -3.40 -6.49 26.80
CA ALA A 169 -4.04 -5.79 27.91
C ALA A 169 -4.30 -6.75 29.09
N LEU A 170 -4.29 -6.26 30.35
CA LEU A 170 -4.47 -7.11 31.55
C LEU A 170 -5.75 -7.97 31.51
N GLU A 171 -6.82 -7.47 30.89
CA GLU A 171 -8.07 -8.22 30.67
C GLU A 171 -7.96 -9.30 29.58
N SER A 172 -7.10 -9.10 28.57
CA SER A 172 -6.95 -10.03 27.44
C SER A 172 -6.38 -11.39 27.83
N GLN A 173 -5.60 -11.45 28.91
CA GLN A 173 -5.08 -12.71 29.47
C GLN A 173 -6.14 -13.48 30.28
N ARG A 174 -7.14 -12.79 30.85
CA ARG A 174 -8.19 -13.39 31.69
C ARG A 174 -9.38 -13.94 30.89
N LEU A 175 -9.62 -13.42 29.69
CA LEU A 175 -10.87 -13.61 28.94
C LEU A 175 -10.72 -14.44 27.64
N ARG A 176 -9.73 -15.34 27.58
CA ARG A 176 -9.47 -16.18 26.38
C ARG A 176 -10.59 -17.17 26.02
N LYS A 177 -11.67 -17.27 26.80
CA LYS A 177 -12.83 -18.13 26.52
C LYS A 177 -14.11 -17.31 26.51
N THR A 178 -15.01 -17.67 25.59
CA THR A 178 -16.39 -17.18 25.53
C THR A 178 -17.01 -17.27 26.92
N ALA A 179 -17.35 -16.13 27.50
CA ALA A 179 -17.96 -16.06 28.81
C ALA A 179 -19.48 -15.94 28.65
N ALA A 180 -20.23 -16.86 29.27
CA ALA A 180 -21.67 -16.72 29.42
C ALA A 180 -21.94 -15.92 30.70
N ASN A 181 -22.70 -14.83 30.57
CA ASN A 181 -23.08 -14.01 31.71
C ASN A 181 -24.18 -14.72 32.53
N GLN A 182 -24.49 -14.23 33.74
CA GLN A 182 -25.56 -14.81 34.60
C GLN A 182 -26.94 -14.86 33.91
N GLU A 183 -27.15 -14.08 32.86
CA GLU A 183 -28.36 -14.05 32.01
C GLU A 183 -28.30 -15.01 30.79
N GLY A 184 -27.27 -15.85 30.67
CA GLY A 184 -27.09 -16.78 29.54
C GLY A 184 -26.57 -16.15 28.24
N LYS A 185 -26.35 -14.82 28.19
CA LYS A 185 -25.78 -14.13 27.02
C LYS A 185 -24.30 -14.42 26.86
N THR A 186 -23.88 -14.65 25.62
CA THR A 186 -22.51 -15.00 25.26
C THR A 186 -21.68 -13.77 24.90
N THR A 187 -20.46 -13.68 25.44
CA THR A 187 -19.49 -12.64 25.07
C THR A 187 -18.21 -13.27 24.52
N ALA A 188 -17.78 -12.85 23.34
CA ALA A 188 -16.51 -13.25 22.72
C ALA A 188 -15.57 -12.06 22.51
N TYR A 189 -14.30 -12.34 22.22
CA TYR A 189 -13.24 -11.33 22.11
C TYR A 189 -12.39 -11.52 20.86
N ILE A 190 -12.09 -10.42 20.17
CA ILE A 190 -11.14 -10.36 19.04
C ILE A 190 -9.96 -9.48 19.46
N TRP A 191 -8.78 -10.09 19.52
CA TRP A 191 -7.56 -9.40 19.94
C TRP A 191 -6.74 -8.99 18.71
N LEU A 192 -6.40 -7.71 18.63
CA LEU A 192 -5.62 -7.13 17.56
C LEU A 192 -4.32 -6.54 18.11
N LYS A 193 -3.22 -6.75 17.39
CA LYS A 193 -1.93 -6.09 17.65
C LYS A 193 -1.77 -4.90 16.74
N GLY A 194 -1.48 -3.73 17.27
CA GLY A 194 -1.14 -2.59 16.42
C GLY A 194 -1.31 -1.25 17.11
N LEU A 195 -0.68 -0.23 16.53
CA LEU A 195 -0.80 1.15 16.96
C LEU A 195 -2.25 1.63 16.81
N ASN A 196 -2.65 2.56 17.67
CA ASN A 196 -4.00 3.13 17.72
C ASN A 196 -5.14 2.13 18.02
N ILE A 197 -4.83 0.87 18.35
CA ILE A 197 -5.79 -0.07 18.95
C ILE A 197 -5.87 0.18 20.44
N GLN A 198 -7.08 0.28 20.99
CA GLN A 198 -7.32 0.51 22.42
C GLN A 198 -7.64 -0.82 23.11
N ASP A 199 -7.51 -0.89 24.44
CA ASP A 199 -7.80 -2.10 25.21
C ASP A 199 -9.25 -2.57 24.99
N ALA A 200 -10.20 -1.63 25.00
CA ALA A 200 -11.57 -1.80 24.49
C ALA A 200 -11.77 -0.86 23.29
N HIS A 201 -11.49 -1.36 22.08
CA HIS A 201 -11.48 -0.55 20.86
C HIS A 201 -12.86 -0.48 20.20
N ALA A 202 -13.55 -1.59 20.06
CA ALA A 202 -14.90 -1.59 19.50
C ALA A 202 -15.72 -2.73 20.09
N THR A 203 -17.04 -2.64 19.96
CA THR A 203 -17.95 -3.71 20.38
C THR A 203 -19.01 -3.93 19.33
N PHE A 204 -19.16 -5.18 18.91
CA PHE A 204 -20.30 -5.65 18.15
C PHE A 204 -21.37 -6.14 19.11
N LYS A 205 -22.62 -5.76 18.83
CA LYS A 205 -23.80 -6.23 19.56
C LYS A 205 -24.78 -6.82 18.56
N ARG A 206 -25.22 -8.04 18.82
CA ARG A 206 -26.31 -8.65 18.07
C ARG A 206 -27.63 -8.06 18.54
N LEU A 207 -28.37 -7.47 17.62
CA LEU A 207 -29.70 -6.93 17.87
C LEU A 207 -30.75 -8.07 17.84
N PRO A 208 -31.94 -7.87 18.45
CA PRO A 208 -33.00 -8.88 18.47
C PRO A 208 -33.51 -9.29 17.08
N ASP A 209 -33.33 -8.42 16.08
CA ASP A 209 -33.67 -8.66 14.68
C ASP A 209 -32.59 -9.47 13.92
N GLY A 210 -31.51 -9.86 14.60
CA GLY A 210 -30.41 -10.64 14.03
C GLY A 210 -29.30 -9.80 13.40
N ARG A 211 -29.48 -8.48 13.25
CA ARG A 211 -28.47 -7.57 12.68
C ARG A 211 -27.35 -7.28 13.67
N MET A 212 -26.18 -6.92 13.13
CA MET A 212 -25.02 -6.55 13.94
C MET A 212 -24.88 -5.04 14.01
N GLU A 213 -24.85 -4.50 15.22
CA GLU A 213 -24.50 -3.12 15.49
C GLU A 213 -23.04 -3.02 15.94
N LEU A 214 -22.27 -2.11 15.32
CA LEU A 214 -20.91 -1.77 15.74
C LEU A 214 -20.92 -0.45 16.51
N SER A 215 -20.36 -0.47 17.72
CA SER A 215 -20.10 0.73 18.52
C SER A 215 -18.60 0.90 18.77
N ALA A 216 -18.09 2.13 18.65
CA ALA A 216 -16.70 2.45 18.97
C ALA A 216 -16.54 2.70 20.48
N GLY A 217 -15.40 2.30 21.05
CA GLY A 217 -15.02 2.69 22.40
C GLY A 217 -14.76 4.20 22.52
N ALA A 218 -14.87 4.75 23.72
CA ALA A 218 -14.78 6.20 23.96
C ALA A 218 -13.48 6.84 23.40
N ASN A 219 -12.36 6.11 23.48
CA ASN A 219 -11.04 6.58 23.03
C ASN A 219 -10.64 6.06 21.63
N SER A 220 -11.56 5.40 20.93
CA SER A 220 -11.31 4.80 19.61
C SER A 220 -12.25 5.31 18.52
N ILE A 221 -13.20 6.19 18.83
CA ILE A 221 -14.14 6.82 17.88
C ILE A 221 -13.44 7.30 16.59
N ARG A 222 -12.34 8.05 16.71
CA ARG A 222 -11.57 8.58 15.57
C ARG A 222 -10.79 7.51 14.80
N ASN A 223 -10.51 6.39 15.46
CA ASN A 223 -9.69 5.28 14.95
C ASN A 223 -10.54 4.07 14.56
N THR A 224 -11.86 4.18 14.56
CA THR A 224 -12.78 3.17 14.04
C THR A 224 -13.56 3.79 12.90
N LYS A 225 -13.31 3.33 11.67
CA LYS A 225 -13.97 3.86 10.47
C LYS A 225 -14.78 2.77 9.78
N VAL A 226 -15.95 3.15 9.27
CA VAL A 226 -16.79 2.30 8.44
C VAL A 226 -16.95 2.99 7.10
N ASN A 227 -16.55 2.31 6.02
CA ASN A 227 -16.63 2.81 4.65
C ASN A 227 -15.91 4.16 4.48
N GLY A 228 -14.70 4.24 5.05
CA GLY A 228 -13.86 5.44 5.08
C GLY A 228 -14.27 6.51 6.11
N THR A 229 -15.47 6.45 6.69
CA THR A 229 -15.96 7.50 7.61
C THR A 229 -15.80 7.09 9.07
N ALA A 230 -15.24 7.95 9.92
CA ALA A 230 -15.15 7.68 11.36
C ALA A 230 -16.54 7.52 11.98
N LEU A 231 -16.71 6.52 12.87
CA LEU A 231 -17.95 6.38 13.61
C LEU A 231 -18.17 7.60 14.53
N THR A 232 -19.43 7.97 14.75
CA THR A 232 -19.82 8.96 15.76
C THR A 232 -20.15 8.30 17.09
N THR A 233 -21.00 7.28 17.09
CA THR A 233 -21.41 6.55 18.31
C THR A 233 -21.56 5.04 18.03
N SER A 234 -22.57 4.67 17.23
CA SER A 234 -22.79 3.31 16.75
C SER A 234 -23.38 3.31 15.34
N ARG A 235 -23.28 2.18 14.65
CA ARG A 235 -23.83 1.99 13.30
C ARG A 235 -24.24 0.53 13.10
N ILE A 236 -25.42 0.33 12.52
CA ILE A 236 -25.85 -0.99 12.04
C ILE A 236 -25.06 -1.33 10.77
N LEU A 237 -24.39 -2.47 10.78
CA LEU A 237 -23.56 -2.93 9.68
C LEU A 237 -24.41 -3.56 8.60
N LYS A 238 -23.99 -3.36 7.35
CA LYS A 238 -24.54 -4.02 6.17
C LYS A 238 -23.49 -4.92 5.55
N SER A 239 -23.92 -6.02 4.92
CA SER A 239 -23.02 -6.92 4.19
C SER A 239 -22.13 -6.12 3.22
N MET A 240 -20.84 -6.47 3.17
CA MET A 240 -19.75 -5.78 2.46
C MET A 240 -19.28 -4.44 3.06
N ASP A 241 -19.69 -4.07 4.27
CA ASP A 241 -19.11 -2.89 4.96
C ASP A 241 -17.61 -3.09 5.26
N ARG A 242 -16.79 -2.07 4.94
CA ARG A 242 -15.34 -2.05 5.22
C ARG A 242 -15.12 -1.38 6.55
N ILE A 243 -14.55 -2.11 7.50
CA ILE A 243 -14.33 -1.65 8.87
C ILE A 243 -12.82 -1.55 9.11
N LEU A 244 -12.34 -0.35 9.41
CA LEU A 244 -10.97 -0.10 9.82
C LEU A 244 -10.92 0.07 11.33
N PHE A 245 -10.07 -0.73 11.99
CA PHE A 245 -9.70 -0.57 13.39
C PHE A 245 -8.26 -0.04 13.51
N GLY A 246 -8.06 0.96 14.36
CA GLY A 246 -6.75 1.57 14.55
C GLY A 246 -6.21 2.15 13.25
N SER A 247 -4.94 1.84 12.95
CA SER A 247 -4.27 2.34 11.75
C SER A 247 -4.33 1.39 10.54
N TYR A 248 -4.36 0.08 10.76
CA TYR A 248 -4.07 -0.92 9.71
C TYR A 248 -5.05 -2.10 9.64
N HIS A 249 -5.89 -2.29 10.65
CA HIS A 249 -6.73 -3.49 10.74
C HIS A 249 -8.00 -3.29 9.93
N LEU A 250 -7.92 -3.61 8.65
CA LEU A 250 -9.02 -3.49 7.71
C LEU A 250 -9.71 -4.83 7.52
N TYR A 251 -11.04 -4.84 7.72
CA TYR A 251 -11.87 -6.02 7.61
C TYR A 251 -13.10 -5.73 6.76
N VAL A 252 -13.61 -6.76 6.09
CA VAL A 252 -14.89 -6.72 5.38
C VAL A 252 -15.91 -7.56 6.14
N TYR A 253 -17.03 -6.93 6.47
CA TYR A 253 -18.15 -7.59 7.14
C TYR A 253 -19.00 -8.36 6.14
N HIS A 254 -19.22 -9.64 6.41
CA HIS A 254 -20.01 -10.54 5.58
C HIS A 254 -21.22 -11.00 6.38
N ASN A 255 -22.39 -10.91 5.75
CA ASN A 255 -23.63 -11.46 6.25
C ASN A 255 -24.42 -12.06 5.09
N ASP A 256 -24.52 -13.40 5.05
CA ASP A 256 -25.19 -14.13 3.98
C ASP A 256 -26.72 -14.00 4.02
N VAL A 257 -27.27 -13.58 5.15
CA VAL A 257 -28.72 -13.40 5.35
C VAL A 257 -29.22 -12.08 4.73
N GLU A 258 -28.36 -11.07 4.64
CA GLU A 258 -28.66 -9.77 4.05
C GLU A 258 -28.10 -9.68 2.63
N LYS A 259 -28.97 -9.83 1.61
CA LYS A 259 -28.62 -9.47 0.24
C LYS A 259 -28.54 -7.94 0.13
N CYS A 260 -27.34 -7.39 -0.01
CA CYS A 260 -27.17 -5.98 -0.31
C CYS A 260 -27.24 -5.74 -1.82
N GLU A 261 -28.34 -5.13 -2.28
CA GLU A 261 -28.41 -4.57 -3.63
C GLU A 261 -27.48 -3.35 -3.73
N GLY A 262 -26.49 -3.42 -4.64
CA GLY A 262 -25.52 -2.33 -4.87
C GLY A 262 -24.18 -2.44 -4.12
N ALA A 263 -23.88 -3.58 -3.50
CA ALA A 263 -22.54 -3.83 -2.97
C ALA A 263 -21.50 -3.94 -4.12
N PRO A 264 -20.27 -3.44 -3.96
CA PRO A 264 -19.23 -3.59 -4.98
C PRO A 264 -18.91 -5.08 -5.22
N ASP A 265 -18.87 -5.49 -6.50
CA ASP A 265 -18.61 -6.90 -6.88
C ASP A 265 -17.23 -7.39 -6.44
N ASN A 266 -16.26 -6.49 -6.30
CA ASN A 266 -14.92 -6.82 -5.81
C ASN A 266 -14.39 -5.71 -4.88
N VAL A 267 -14.22 -6.05 -3.60
CA VAL A 267 -13.63 -5.17 -2.59
C VAL A 267 -12.17 -5.56 -2.39
N ASP A 268 -11.29 -4.92 -3.16
CA ASP A 268 -9.85 -5.06 -3.02
C ASP A 268 -9.27 -3.97 -2.08
N TRP A 269 -8.05 -4.21 -1.56
CA TRP A 269 -7.37 -3.25 -0.68
C TRP A 269 -7.23 -1.86 -1.33
N ASP A 270 -6.90 -1.79 -2.61
CA ASP A 270 -6.81 -0.53 -3.37
C ASP A 270 -8.14 0.24 -3.38
N PHE A 271 -9.27 -0.46 -3.49
CA PHE A 271 -10.59 0.16 -3.47
C PHE A 271 -10.87 0.79 -2.10
N ALA A 272 -10.60 0.03 -1.03
CA ALA A 272 -10.82 0.50 0.33
C ALA A 272 -9.91 1.68 0.70
N GLN A 273 -8.67 1.70 0.21
CA GLN A 273 -7.75 2.83 0.39
C GLN A 273 -8.22 4.09 -0.33
N LYS A 274 -8.68 3.96 -1.58
CA LYS A 274 -9.26 5.09 -2.33
C LYS A 274 -10.51 5.64 -1.64
N GLU A 275 -11.37 4.76 -1.14
CA GLU A 275 -12.55 5.14 -0.37
C GLU A 275 -12.19 5.92 0.91
N LEU A 276 -11.23 5.40 1.67
CA LEU A 276 -10.71 6.06 2.87
C LEU A 276 -10.08 7.42 2.54
N ALA A 277 -9.40 7.55 1.41
CA ALA A 277 -8.80 8.81 1.02
C ALA A 277 -9.84 9.85 0.57
N LYS A 278 -10.88 9.38 -0.13
CA LYS A 278 -12.00 10.23 -0.55
C LYS A 278 -12.74 10.83 0.64
N SER A 279 -12.98 10.05 1.68
CA SER A 279 -13.65 10.54 2.90
C SER A 279 -12.80 11.54 3.69
N GLU A 280 -11.48 11.44 3.63
CA GLU A 280 -10.54 12.40 4.23
C GLU A 280 -10.36 13.70 3.40
N GLY A 281 -11.07 13.85 2.27
CA GLY A 281 -11.06 15.07 1.46
C GLY A 281 -9.86 15.20 0.51
N ILE A 282 -9.08 14.14 0.33
CA ILE A 282 -7.85 14.13 -0.49
C ILE A 282 -8.14 14.25 -1.99
N ASP A 283 -9.32 13.80 -2.43
CA ASP A 283 -9.79 13.90 -3.83
C ASP A 283 -9.93 15.35 -4.32
N GLN A 284 -10.02 16.33 -3.41
CA GLN A 284 -10.21 17.75 -3.72
C GLN A 284 -8.91 18.50 -4.06
N LEU A 285 -7.78 17.79 -4.21
CA LEU A 285 -6.52 18.39 -4.64
C LEU A 285 -6.68 19.07 -6.02
N ASN A 286 -6.74 20.41 -5.98
CA ASN A 286 -6.73 21.39 -7.07
C ASN A 286 -6.96 20.87 -8.51
N LYS A 287 -8.11 21.23 -9.09
CA LYS A 287 -8.43 21.12 -10.54
C LYS A 287 -7.46 21.90 -11.47
N ALA A 288 -6.49 22.62 -10.91
CA ALA A 288 -5.48 23.39 -11.64
C ALA A 288 -4.16 22.60 -11.89
N ILE A 289 -4.10 21.33 -11.47
CA ILE A 289 -2.95 20.44 -11.69
C ILE A 289 -3.31 19.48 -12.84
N ASP A 290 -2.37 19.23 -13.75
CA ASP A 290 -2.51 18.25 -14.84
C ASP A 290 -3.09 16.92 -14.32
N GLU A 291 -4.05 16.34 -15.05
CA GLU A 291 -4.77 15.11 -14.65
C GLU A 291 -3.82 13.96 -14.28
N SER A 292 -2.71 13.83 -15.04
CA SER A 292 -1.66 12.84 -14.79
C SER A 292 -0.90 13.11 -13.48
N ASP A 293 -0.52 14.37 -13.23
CA ASP A 293 0.19 14.76 -12.01
C ASP A 293 -0.72 14.66 -10.77
N ARG A 294 -2.01 14.96 -10.92
CA ARG A 294 -3.03 14.81 -9.87
C ARG A 294 -3.17 13.36 -9.44
N CYS A 295 -3.24 12.42 -10.39
CA CYS A 295 -3.33 11.00 -10.10
C CYS A 295 -2.10 10.48 -9.35
N VAL A 296 -0.89 10.88 -9.78
CA VAL A 296 0.36 10.51 -9.10
C VAL A 296 0.40 11.08 -7.67
N LEU A 297 0.06 12.36 -7.50
CA LEU A 297 0.02 13.00 -6.19
C LEU A 297 -1.00 12.35 -5.25
N GLN A 298 -2.18 12.03 -5.77
CA GLN A 298 -3.23 11.37 -5.00
C GLN A 298 -2.77 9.98 -4.53
N GLN A 299 -2.18 9.17 -5.41
CA GLN A 299 -1.64 7.87 -5.03
C GLN A 299 -0.54 8.01 -3.96
N GLN A 300 0.37 8.97 -4.13
CA GLN A 300 1.42 9.22 -3.14
C GLN A 300 0.86 9.67 -1.79
N LEU A 301 -0.24 10.41 -1.78
CA LEU A 301 -0.88 10.91 -0.56
C LEU A 301 -1.63 9.80 0.19
N ILE A 302 -2.31 8.90 -0.55
CA ILE A 302 -2.93 7.68 -0.02
C ILE A 302 -1.89 6.85 0.73
N GLU A 303 -0.71 6.68 0.15
CA GLU A 303 0.37 5.91 0.79
C GLU A 303 0.93 6.64 2.02
N LEU A 304 1.14 7.95 1.93
CA LEU A 304 1.83 8.72 2.97
C LEU A 304 0.98 9.00 4.20
N LEU A 305 -0.32 9.26 4.06
CA LEU A 305 -1.14 9.69 5.20
C LEU A 305 -1.25 8.66 6.33
N PRO A 306 -1.49 7.35 6.06
CA PRO A 306 -1.46 6.34 7.11
C PRO A 306 -0.11 6.31 7.83
N MET A 307 0.99 6.46 7.08
CA MET A 307 2.33 6.52 7.65
C MET A 307 2.57 7.77 8.52
N LEU A 308 2.06 8.94 8.12
CA LEU A 308 2.15 10.15 8.95
C LEU A 308 1.31 10.03 10.22
N GLN A 309 0.09 9.49 10.12
CA GLN A 309 -0.78 9.23 11.27
C GLN A 309 -0.09 8.30 12.27
N GLU A 310 0.53 7.22 11.78
CA GLU A 310 1.32 6.30 12.60
C GLU A 310 2.48 7.01 13.32
N VAL A 311 3.29 7.79 12.61
CA VAL A 311 4.43 8.50 13.20
C VAL A 311 3.98 9.54 14.23
N ASN A 312 2.86 10.23 13.98
CA ASN A 312 2.28 11.18 14.93
C ASN A 312 1.79 10.45 16.20
N SER A 313 1.12 9.31 16.06
CA SER A 313 0.71 8.47 17.19
C SER A 313 1.91 8.00 18.00
N ILE A 314 2.97 7.52 17.34
CA ILE A 314 4.23 7.13 18.01
C ILE A 314 4.84 8.33 18.74
N ALA A 315 4.86 9.51 18.12
CA ALA A 315 5.39 10.71 18.75
C ALA A 315 4.59 11.07 20.01
N GLN A 316 3.26 10.95 19.97
CA GLN A 316 2.39 11.18 21.11
C GLN A 316 2.62 10.14 22.23
N GLU A 317 2.67 8.85 21.90
CA GLU A 317 2.91 7.76 22.85
C GLU A 317 4.29 7.87 23.52
N MET A 318 5.30 8.29 22.78
CA MET A 318 6.66 8.52 23.29
C MET A 318 6.84 9.89 23.96
N ASN A 319 5.77 10.66 24.12
CA ASN A 319 5.75 12.03 24.64
C ASN A 319 6.80 12.94 23.96
N LYS A 320 6.95 12.80 22.64
CA LYS A 320 7.80 13.64 21.79
C LYS A 320 6.95 14.77 21.23
N CYS A 321 7.37 16.00 21.50
CA CYS A 321 6.70 17.22 21.07
C CYS A 321 6.95 17.52 19.57
N ARG A 322 6.56 16.59 18.70
CA ARG A 322 6.75 16.66 17.25
C ARG A 322 5.46 16.28 16.55
N THR A 323 5.15 17.01 15.49
CA THR A 323 4.01 16.75 14.61
C THR A 323 4.49 16.71 13.18
N PHE A 324 3.86 15.87 12.37
CA PHE A 324 4.19 15.65 10.97
C PHE A 324 2.94 15.89 10.14
N ASP A 325 3.03 16.77 9.13
CA ASP A 325 1.95 17.08 8.21
C ASP A 325 2.41 16.95 6.77
N VAL A 326 1.48 16.65 5.86
CA VAL A 326 1.74 16.73 4.42
C VAL A 326 1.59 18.18 3.95
N VAL A 327 2.54 18.63 3.12
CA VAL A 327 2.51 19.93 2.44
C VAL A 327 2.78 19.71 0.95
N LEU A 328 1.87 20.22 0.12
CA LEU A 328 2.08 20.31 -1.31
C LEU A 328 2.96 21.51 -1.61
N LEU A 329 4.05 21.28 -2.32
CA LEU A 329 4.96 22.32 -2.77
C LEU A 329 4.68 22.62 -4.25
N PRO A 330 4.01 23.74 -4.58
CA PRO A 330 3.76 24.15 -5.97
C PRO A 330 5.06 24.26 -6.76
N ALA A 331 5.00 23.93 -8.04
CA ALA A 331 6.19 23.92 -8.89
C ALA A 331 6.87 25.30 -9.05
N LEU A 332 6.11 26.38 -8.87
CA LEU A 332 6.61 27.77 -8.88
C LEU A 332 7.56 28.08 -7.72
N LEU A 333 7.44 27.37 -6.60
CA LEU A 333 8.27 27.56 -5.41
C LEU A 333 9.49 26.62 -5.39
N GLN A 334 9.65 25.78 -6.42
CA GLN A 334 10.74 24.82 -6.51
C GLN A 334 11.91 25.37 -7.34
N GLN A 335 13.12 25.32 -6.78
CA GLN A 335 14.36 25.55 -7.54
C GLN A 335 14.72 24.28 -8.30
N THR A 336 14.10 24.07 -9.46
CA THR A 336 14.42 22.94 -10.34
C THR A 336 15.55 23.31 -11.32
N PRO A 337 16.49 22.39 -11.60
CA PRO A 337 17.46 22.55 -12.69
C PRO A 337 16.76 22.85 -14.03
N TYR A 338 17.46 23.57 -14.91
CA TYR A 338 16.95 23.91 -16.24
C TYR A 338 16.63 22.63 -17.04
N GLY A 339 15.44 22.56 -17.65
CA GLY A 339 15.00 21.42 -18.47
C GLY A 339 14.16 20.35 -17.76
N GLN A 340 13.99 20.37 -16.44
CA GLN A 340 13.06 19.47 -15.75
C GLN A 340 11.62 20.02 -15.73
N ARG A 341 10.64 19.13 -15.99
CA ARG A 341 9.22 19.47 -15.88
C ARG A 341 8.91 19.90 -14.44
N LYS A 342 8.45 21.14 -14.28
CA LYS A 342 8.06 21.73 -13.00
C LYS A 342 6.72 21.15 -12.57
N THR A 343 6.73 20.12 -11.74
CA THR A 343 5.51 19.49 -11.19
C THR A 343 5.33 19.81 -9.71
N THR A 344 4.08 19.84 -9.23
CA THR A 344 3.80 19.94 -7.79
C THR A 344 4.30 18.69 -7.10
N ARG A 345 4.96 18.82 -5.94
CA ARG A 345 5.54 17.67 -5.21
C ARG A 345 5.05 17.62 -3.77
N ILE A 346 4.94 16.41 -3.22
CA ILE A 346 4.63 16.19 -1.81
C ILE A 346 5.88 16.33 -0.96
N THR A 347 5.77 17.12 0.10
CA THR A 347 6.78 17.26 1.15
C THR A 347 6.14 17.03 2.52
N ILE A 348 6.93 16.54 3.47
CA ILE A 348 6.49 16.30 4.84
C ILE A 348 7.05 17.42 5.71
N ARG A 349 6.17 18.17 6.36
CA ARG A 349 6.52 19.19 7.33
C ARG A 349 6.59 18.57 8.72
N MET A 350 7.77 18.54 9.32
CA MET A 350 7.94 18.21 10.72
C MET A 350 7.98 19.50 11.54
N LYS A 351 7.10 19.65 12.53
CA LYS A 351 7.07 20.79 13.44
C LYS A 351 7.34 20.34 14.88
N CYS A 352 8.28 21.01 15.55
CA CYS A 352 8.46 20.87 16.99
C CYS A 352 7.43 21.74 17.71
N THR A 353 6.56 21.15 18.52
CA THR A 353 5.50 21.90 19.23
C THR A 353 6.03 22.69 20.42
N LYS A 354 7.23 22.37 20.93
CA LYS A 354 7.89 23.14 22.01
C LYS A 354 8.60 24.40 21.52
N THR A 355 9.31 24.31 20.40
CA THR A 355 10.16 25.41 19.91
C THR A 355 9.59 26.12 18.69
N GLY A 356 8.54 25.58 18.06
CA GLY A 356 7.95 26.12 16.83
C GLY A 356 8.77 25.85 15.56
N TYR A 357 10.02 25.38 15.69
CA TYR A 357 10.87 25.08 14.54
C TYR A 357 10.22 24.06 13.61
N THR A 358 10.35 24.33 12.31
CA THR A 358 9.72 23.57 11.24
C THR A 358 10.78 23.14 10.24
N TRP A 359 10.71 21.88 9.82
CA TRP A 359 11.61 21.29 8.82
C TRP A 359 10.79 20.66 7.71
N MET A 360 11.25 20.85 6.47
CA MET A 360 10.65 20.23 5.29
C MET A 360 11.49 19.01 4.89
N TRP A 361 10.85 17.85 4.84
CA TRP A 361 11.46 16.60 4.41
C TRP A 361 10.85 16.17 3.08
N ASP A 362 11.68 15.69 2.16
CA ASP A 362 11.19 14.97 1.00
C ASP A 362 10.64 13.60 1.41
N ARG A 363 9.89 12.97 0.50
CA ARG A 363 9.29 11.65 0.69
C ARG A 363 10.32 10.58 1.08
N GLY A 364 11.47 10.52 0.39
CA GLY A 364 12.49 9.50 0.65
C GLY A 364 13.09 9.62 2.04
N LYS A 365 13.41 10.84 2.46
CA LYS A 365 13.90 11.16 3.81
C LYS A 365 12.87 10.78 4.88
N PHE A 366 11.59 11.07 4.67
CA PHE A 366 10.54 10.68 5.60
C PHE A 366 10.44 9.15 5.74
N LEU A 367 10.42 8.41 4.63
CA LEU A 367 10.32 6.94 4.65
C LEU A 367 11.49 6.31 5.42
N ASN A 368 12.72 6.75 5.16
CA ASN A 368 13.90 6.28 5.89
C ASN A 368 13.84 6.61 7.39
N ARG A 369 13.37 7.81 7.76
CA ARG A 369 13.27 8.23 9.16
C ARG A 369 12.13 7.53 9.89
N ARG A 370 11.02 7.25 9.22
CA ARG A 370 9.89 6.48 9.80
C ARG A 370 10.34 5.11 10.26
N PHE A 371 11.11 4.38 9.44
CA PHE A 371 11.63 3.08 9.81
C PHE A 371 12.43 3.13 11.12
N LEU A 372 13.30 4.12 11.27
CA LEU A 372 14.07 4.34 12.51
C LEU A 372 13.18 4.69 13.71
N ILE A 373 12.08 5.43 13.50
CA ILE A 373 11.12 5.79 14.55
C ILE A 373 10.37 4.54 15.04
N GLN A 374 9.89 3.70 14.13
CA GLN A 374 9.20 2.45 14.45
C GLN A 374 10.11 1.50 15.24
N VAL A 375 11.33 1.26 14.75
CA VAL A 375 12.32 0.40 15.42
C VAL A 375 12.59 0.86 16.86
N ARG A 376 12.68 2.17 17.10
CA ARG A 376 12.93 2.72 18.43
C ARG A 376 11.79 2.46 19.42
N LEU A 377 10.53 2.45 18.96
CA LEU A 377 9.38 2.09 19.79
C LEU A 377 9.42 0.60 20.17
N TYR A 378 9.72 -0.29 19.21
CA TYR A 378 9.86 -1.72 19.45
C TYR A 378 10.93 -2.03 20.51
N PHE A 379 12.10 -1.40 20.42
CA PHE A 379 13.16 -1.59 21.43
C PHE A 379 12.77 -1.10 22.83
N GLN A 380 12.00 -0.02 22.94
CA GLN A 380 11.60 0.51 24.24
C GLN A 380 10.55 -0.37 24.93
N HIS A 381 9.63 -0.98 24.17
CA HIS A 381 8.68 -1.95 24.72
C HIS A 381 9.32 -3.28 25.11
N LEU A 382 10.40 -3.71 24.44
CA LEU A 382 11.17 -4.90 24.83
C LEU A 382 11.90 -4.70 26.17
N HIS A 383 12.37 -3.49 26.47
CA HIS A 383 13.03 -3.17 27.74
C HIS A 383 12.07 -3.01 28.94
N CYS A 384 10.77 -2.87 28.71
CA CYS A 384 9.77 -2.84 29.80
C CYS A 384 9.24 -4.23 30.17
N LEU A 385 9.65 -5.30 29.46
CA LEU A 385 9.24 -6.68 29.69
C LEU A 385 10.36 -7.57 30.25
N GLY A 386 11.51 -7.00 30.58
CA GLY A 386 12.69 -7.69 31.15
C GLY A 386 12.87 -7.43 32.64
#